data_AF-A0A534N6G3-F1
#
_entry.id   AF-A0A534N6G3-F1
#
_cell.length_a   1.000
_cell.length_b   1.000
_cell.length_c   1.000
_cell.angle_alpha   90.00
_cell.angle_beta   90.00
_cell.angle_gamma   90.00
#
_symmetry.space_group_name_H-M   'P 1'
#
loop_
_entity.id
_entity.type
_entity.pdbx_description
1 polymer ?
#
loop_
_entity_poly.entity_id
_entity_poly.type
_entity_poly.pdbx_seq_one_letter_code
_entity_poly.pdbx_strand_id
1 'polypeptide(L)'
;NLLPERCHQDVPNVFQQLGTAGRSWKVWTESATGPCDFFDSGMDWTKNVYSAHHNPAVYYDGIEGGVYDEAITPKQACLQNVLPSGSTAPNDTSALDSALASGAVGDLNVIVPNDCENGHDPCGTDNQFGQFDAFLQREVPKIEASPAFGSDGVIFVTYDEGADKPYPNRFNVLLDAIGPAVHPGVYGGTPNLSHYSLLRAIEDSFGLPYLGGAASAQPLPPIFG
;
A
#
# COMPACT_ATOMS: atom_id res chain seq x y z
N ASN A 1 14.49 -6.37 8.38
CA ASN A 1 13.80 -6.24 7.08
C ASN A 1 14.75 -6.75 6.01
N LEU A 2 14.37 -7.81 5.28
CA LEU A 2 15.18 -8.37 4.18
C LEU A 2 14.64 -7.81 2.86
N LEU A 3 15.54 -7.37 1.96
CA LEU A 3 15.18 -6.95 0.62
C LEU A 3 14.60 -8.10 -0.22
N PRO A 4 13.82 -7.79 -1.28
CA PRO A 4 13.23 -8.81 -2.17
C PRO A 4 14.24 -9.82 -2.69
N GLU A 5 15.47 -9.37 -3.00
CA GLU A 5 16.59 -10.22 -3.47
C GLU A 5 16.96 -11.38 -2.53
N ARG A 6 16.63 -11.27 -1.23
CA ARG A 6 16.97 -12.27 -0.19
C ARG A 6 15.76 -12.99 0.37
N CYS A 7 14.58 -12.42 0.16
CA CYS A 7 13.33 -12.90 0.70
C CYS A 7 12.26 -12.60 -0.34
N HIS A 8 11.94 -13.57 -1.18
CA HIS A 8 10.89 -13.50 -2.17
C HIS A 8 10.02 -14.76 -2.08
N GLN A 9 8.82 -14.72 -2.63
CA GLN A 9 7.77 -15.72 -2.42
C GLN A 9 7.15 -16.14 -3.75
N ASP A 10 7.39 -17.40 -4.13
CA ASP A 10 6.64 -18.07 -5.20
C ASP A 10 5.32 -18.64 -4.65
N VAL A 11 4.38 -17.74 -4.34
CA VAL A 11 3.06 -18.09 -3.81
C VAL A 11 1.96 -17.23 -4.45
N PRO A 12 0.70 -17.71 -4.46
CA PRO A 12 -0.44 -16.89 -4.89
C PRO A 12 -0.57 -15.61 -4.04
N ASN A 13 -0.96 -14.52 -4.71
CA ASN A 13 -1.16 -13.20 -4.10
C ASN A 13 -2.38 -12.49 -4.71
N VAL A 14 -2.88 -11.48 -4.01
CA VAL A 14 -4.10 -10.76 -4.37
C VAL A 14 -3.97 -10.03 -5.71
N PHE A 15 -2.78 -9.53 -6.04
CA PHE A 15 -2.51 -8.83 -7.30
C PHE A 15 -2.72 -9.76 -8.52
N GLN A 16 -2.21 -10.98 -8.46
CA GLN A 16 -2.42 -11.98 -9.51
C GLN A 16 -3.87 -12.49 -9.56
N GLN A 17 -4.54 -12.61 -8.41
CA GLN A 17 -5.97 -12.95 -8.36
C GLN A 17 -6.82 -11.89 -9.05
N LEU A 18 -6.56 -10.61 -8.79
CA LEU A 18 -7.23 -9.50 -9.46
C LEU A 18 -7.02 -9.56 -10.97
N GLY A 19 -5.77 -9.73 -11.43
CA GLY A 19 -5.47 -9.87 -12.85
C GLY A 19 -6.22 -11.05 -13.51
N THR A 20 -6.32 -12.19 -12.81
CA THR A 20 -7.08 -13.36 -13.28
C THR A 20 -8.58 -13.11 -13.34
N ALA A 21 -9.11 -12.32 -12.40
CA ALA A 21 -10.50 -11.90 -12.35
C ALA A 21 -10.85 -10.74 -13.31
N GLY A 22 -9.89 -10.30 -14.14
CA GLY A 22 -10.08 -9.16 -15.04
C GLY A 22 -10.15 -7.81 -14.32
N ARG A 23 -9.64 -7.73 -13.09
CA ARG A 23 -9.52 -6.52 -12.29
C ARG A 23 -8.10 -5.98 -12.37
N SER A 24 -8.00 -4.66 -12.42
CA SER A 24 -6.74 -3.92 -12.46
C SER A 24 -6.24 -3.62 -11.05
N TRP A 25 -4.92 -3.51 -10.90
CA TRP A 25 -4.29 -3.14 -9.64
C TRP A 25 -3.07 -2.28 -9.89
N LYS A 26 -2.73 -1.43 -8.93
CA LYS A 26 -1.48 -0.66 -8.92
C LYS A 26 -0.91 -0.53 -7.51
N VAL A 27 0.41 -0.43 -7.44
CA VAL A 27 1.15 0.02 -6.26
C VAL A 27 1.85 1.32 -6.62
N TRP A 28 1.68 2.34 -5.78
CA TRP A 28 2.26 3.67 -5.93
C TRP A 28 3.21 3.90 -4.76
N THR A 29 4.50 3.92 -5.03
CA THR A 29 5.54 4.09 -4.01
C THR A 29 6.18 5.46 -4.15
N GLU A 30 6.12 6.26 -3.10
CA GLU A 30 6.77 7.57 -3.09
C GLU A 30 8.29 7.43 -3.10
N SER A 31 8.98 8.35 -3.78
CA SER A 31 10.45 8.40 -3.92
C SER A 31 11.13 7.20 -4.60
N ALA A 32 10.39 6.21 -5.09
CA ALA A 32 10.97 5.14 -5.91
C ALA A 32 11.64 5.72 -7.17
N THR A 33 12.77 5.16 -7.58
CA THR A 33 13.58 5.70 -8.68
C THR A 33 13.04 5.31 -10.06
N GLY A 34 12.18 4.30 -10.11
CA GLY A 34 11.50 3.86 -11.31
C GLY A 34 10.46 2.77 -11.04
N PRO A 35 9.78 2.29 -12.08
CA PRO A 35 8.86 1.17 -11.96
C PRO A 35 9.57 -0.11 -11.50
N CYS A 36 8.90 -0.88 -10.63
CA CYS A 36 9.42 -2.13 -10.09
C CYS A 36 10.80 -1.97 -9.43
N ASP A 37 10.95 -0.96 -8.56
CA ASP A 37 12.20 -0.73 -7.81
C ASP A 37 12.36 -1.77 -6.68
N PHE A 38 13.54 -2.36 -6.57
CA PHE A 38 13.84 -3.45 -5.63
C PHE A 38 14.80 -3.05 -4.51
N PHE A 39 15.38 -1.86 -4.62
CA PHE A 39 16.47 -1.44 -3.76
C PHE A 39 16.08 -0.19 -3.00
N ASP A 40 16.44 -0.17 -1.72
CA ASP A 40 16.31 1.04 -0.92
C ASP A 40 17.16 2.16 -1.53
N SER A 41 16.67 3.39 -1.51
CA SER A 41 17.37 4.55 -2.05
C SER A 41 16.99 5.84 -1.31
N GLY A 42 17.66 6.94 -1.64
CA GLY A 42 17.44 8.22 -0.97
C GLY A 42 18.12 8.33 0.40
N MET A 43 17.88 9.45 1.08
CA MET A 43 18.47 9.77 2.39
C MET A 43 17.53 10.67 3.21
N ASP A 44 17.54 10.54 4.54
CA ASP A 44 16.66 11.32 5.43
C ASP A 44 16.83 12.83 5.23
N TRP A 45 18.07 13.30 5.04
CA TRP A 45 18.37 14.72 4.88
C TRP A 45 17.94 15.28 3.51
N THR A 46 17.73 14.41 2.51
CA THR A 46 17.09 14.76 1.24
C THR A 46 15.60 14.46 1.23
N LYS A 47 15.03 13.98 2.35
CA LYS A 47 13.60 13.69 2.56
C LYS A 47 12.96 12.82 1.48
N ASN A 48 13.69 11.81 0.99
CA ASN A 48 13.26 10.98 -0.14
C ASN A 48 13.66 9.51 0.01
N VAL A 49 13.64 9.00 1.24
CA VAL A 49 14.05 7.64 1.56
C VAL A 49 13.00 6.66 1.06
N TYR A 50 13.31 5.98 -0.04
CA TYR A 50 12.50 4.87 -0.54
C TYR A 50 12.97 3.57 0.08
N SER A 51 12.04 2.82 0.65
CA SER A 51 12.29 1.50 1.22
C SER A 51 11.53 0.43 0.44
N ALA A 52 12.25 -0.40 -0.32
CA ALA A 52 11.69 -1.47 -1.13
C ALA A 52 10.98 -2.52 -0.26
N HIS A 53 11.38 -2.66 1.00
CA HIS A 53 10.78 -3.59 1.95
C HIS A 53 9.36 -3.20 2.41
N HIS A 54 8.90 -1.98 2.15
CA HIS A 54 7.51 -1.56 2.35
C HIS A 54 6.63 -1.82 1.11
N ASN A 55 7.19 -2.27 -0.01
CA ASN A 55 6.46 -2.56 -1.25
C ASN A 55 6.15 -4.06 -1.37
N PRO A 56 4.93 -4.52 -1.04
CA PRO A 56 4.64 -5.96 -1.02
C PRO A 56 4.66 -6.61 -2.42
N ALA A 57 4.38 -5.87 -3.49
CA ALA A 57 4.25 -6.46 -4.83
C ALA A 57 5.59 -6.99 -5.37
N VAL A 58 6.70 -6.36 -5.01
CA VAL A 58 8.04 -6.80 -5.45
C VAL A 58 8.55 -8.02 -4.70
N TYR A 59 7.83 -8.54 -3.71
CA TYR A 59 8.21 -9.79 -3.01
C TYR A 59 7.64 -11.05 -3.67
N TYR A 60 6.77 -10.94 -4.67
CA TYR A 60 6.15 -12.08 -5.31
C TYR A 60 6.82 -12.40 -6.65
N ASP A 61 7.47 -13.57 -6.77
CA ASP A 61 8.14 -14.07 -7.98
C ASP A 61 7.18 -14.08 -9.19
N GLY A 62 5.90 -14.30 -8.91
CA GLY A 62 4.80 -14.22 -9.87
C GLY A 62 4.65 -12.85 -10.55
N ILE A 63 5.03 -11.78 -9.86
CA ILE A 63 4.97 -10.38 -10.32
C ILE A 63 6.33 -9.91 -10.80
N GLU A 64 7.38 -10.03 -9.99
CA GLU A 64 8.67 -9.43 -10.31
C GLU A 64 9.50 -10.26 -11.29
N GLY A 65 9.58 -11.59 -11.17
CA GLY A 65 10.47 -12.38 -12.03
C GLY A 65 11.17 -13.58 -11.38
N GLY A 66 11.49 -13.50 -10.10
CA GLY A 66 12.23 -14.50 -9.33
C GLY A 66 13.75 -14.44 -9.56
N VAL A 67 14.28 -13.35 -10.13
CA VAL A 67 15.68 -13.24 -10.56
C VAL A 67 16.27 -11.91 -10.10
N TYR A 68 17.25 -11.97 -9.19
CA TYR A 68 17.90 -10.80 -8.58
C TYR A 68 19.42 -10.83 -8.75
N ASP A 69 19.88 -10.94 -9.99
CA ASP A 69 21.29 -10.83 -10.36
C ASP A 69 21.50 -9.70 -11.40
N GLU A 70 22.71 -9.58 -11.95
CA GLU A 70 23.02 -8.56 -12.96
C GLU A 70 22.17 -8.66 -14.26
N ALA A 71 21.44 -9.75 -14.45
CA ALA A 71 20.56 -9.99 -15.60
C ALA A 71 19.07 -9.79 -15.26
N ILE A 72 18.75 -9.14 -14.13
CA ILE A 72 17.38 -8.87 -13.70
C ILE A 72 16.55 -8.28 -14.85
N THR A 73 15.46 -8.97 -15.17
CA THR A 73 14.49 -8.56 -16.18
C THR A 73 13.11 -8.68 -15.56
N PRO A 74 12.58 -7.59 -14.95
CA PRO A 74 11.31 -7.65 -14.27
C PRO A 74 10.19 -8.03 -15.24
N LYS A 75 9.21 -8.80 -14.79
CA LYS A 75 8.05 -9.09 -15.65
C LYS A 75 7.33 -7.79 -15.96
N GLN A 76 6.73 -7.77 -17.15
CA GLN A 76 5.97 -6.63 -17.64
C GLN A 76 4.87 -6.19 -16.67
N ALA A 77 4.25 -7.14 -15.96
CA ALA A 77 3.24 -6.85 -14.95
C ALA A 77 3.77 -5.99 -13.79
N CYS A 78 5.02 -6.20 -13.36
CA CYS A 78 5.64 -5.37 -12.33
C CYS A 78 5.91 -3.96 -12.87
N LEU A 79 6.54 -3.85 -14.04
CA LEU A 79 6.87 -2.57 -14.68
C LEU A 79 5.63 -1.69 -14.97
N GLN A 80 4.46 -2.31 -15.16
CA GLN A 80 3.22 -1.60 -15.48
C GLN A 80 2.39 -1.20 -14.26
N ASN A 81 2.58 -1.88 -13.13
CA ASN A 81 1.68 -1.76 -11.99
C ASN A 81 2.39 -1.37 -10.69
N VAL A 82 3.70 -1.54 -10.56
CA VAL A 82 4.49 -1.05 -9.43
C VAL A 82 5.21 0.20 -9.89
N LEU A 83 4.66 1.36 -9.53
CA LEU A 83 5.01 2.64 -10.13
C LEU A 83 5.47 3.65 -9.07
N PRO A 84 6.38 4.57 -9.42
CA PRO A 84 6.68 5.68 -8.55
C PRO A 84 5.48 6.64 -8.49
N SER A 85 5.18 7.16 -7.30
CA SER A 85 4.11 8.15 -7.11
C SER A 85 4.43 9.51 -7.76
N GLY A 86 5.70 9.82 -7.98
CA GLY A 86 6.20 11.03 -8.62
C GLY A 86 7.70 10.93 -8.90
N SER A 87 8.44 12.03 -8.87
CA SER A 87 9.91 11.98 -8.85
C SER A 87 10.45 11.62 -7.46
N THR A 88 11.77 11.56 -7.31
CA THR A 88 12.44 11.37 -6.02
C THR A 88 12.56 12.67 -5.21
N ALA A 89 11.89 13.75 -5.62
CA ALA A 89 11.86 15.00 -4.88
C ALA A 89 10.91 14.87 -3.66
N PRO A 90 11.17 15.57 -2.55
CA PRO A 90 10.32 15.49 -1.35
C PRO A 90 8.87 15.80 -1.67
N ASN A 91 7.96 14.93 -1.19
CA ASN A 91 6.52 15.05 -1.28
C ASN A 91 5.98 15.08 -2.74
N ASP A 92 6.77 14.66 -3.73
CA ASP A 92 6.33 14.66 -5.12
C ASP A 92 5.51 13.40 -5.43
N THR A 93 4.20 13.60 -5.53
CA THR A 93 3.21 12.60 -5.94
C THR A 93 2.58 12.91 -7.30
N SER A 94 3.26 13.69 -8.15
CA SER A 94 2.70 14.20 -9.41
C SER A 94 2.28 13.12 -10.42
N ALA A 95 2.90 11.94 -10.42
CA ALA A 95 2.50 10.84 -11.29
C ALA A 95 1.18 10.21 -10.81
N LEU A 96 1.04 10.00 -9.50
CA LEU A 96 -0.21 9.57 -8.87
C LEU A 96 -1.31 10.61 -9.10
N ASP A 97 -1.03 11.90 -8.92
CA ASP A 97 -1.96 12.99 -9.16
C ASP A 97 -2.51 12.99 -10.60
N SER A 98 -1.63 12.79 -11.59
CA SER A 98 -2.03 12.70 -12.99
C SER A 98 -2.87 11.44 -13.27
N ALA A 99 -2.56 10.32 -12.62
CA ALA A 99 -3.32 9.08 -12.75
C ALA A 99 -4.72 9.22 -12.13
N LEU A 100 -4.81 9.82 -10.94
CA LEU A 100 -6.08 10.14 -10.26
C LEU A 100 -6.93 11.08 -11.12
N ALA A 101 -6.36 12.17 -11.64
CA ALA A 101 -7.10 13.15 -12.44
C ALA A 101 -7.66 12.56 -13.76
N SER A 102 -6.99 11.56 -14.34
CA SER A 102 -7.41 10.90 -15.58
C SER A 102 -8.21 9.61 -15.36
N GLY A 103 -8.34 9.14 -14.11
CA GLY A 103 -8.93 7.85 -13.79
C GLY A 103 -8.05 6.65 -14.19
N ALA A 104 -6.77 6.86 -14.50
CA ALA A 104 -5.82 5.83 -14.91
C ALA A 104 -5.19 5.09 -13.71
N VAL A 105 -6.01 4.77 -12.72
CA VAL A 105 -5.65 3.99 -11.52
C VAL A 105 -6.19 2.57 -11.60
N GLY A 106 -5.78 1.68 -10.68
CA GLY A 106 -6.31 0.31 -10.62
C GLY A 106 -7.67 0.25 -9.91
N ASP A 107 -8.35 -0.90 -9.96
CA ASP A 107 -9.49 -1.20 -9.08
C ASP A 107 -9.02 -1.35 -7.63
N LEU A 108 -7.84 -1.95 -7.42
CA LEU A 108 -7.10 -1.91 -6.15
C LEU A 108 -5.86 -1.02 -6.31
N ASN A 109 -5.68 -0.04 -5.42
CA ASN A 109 -4.47 0.77 -5.35
C ASN A 109 -3.84 0.62 -3.96
N VAL A 110 -2.55 0.29 -3.90
CA VAL A 110 -1.75 0.33 -2.68
C VAL A 110 -0.83 1.54 -2.77
N ILE A 111 -0.96 2.49 -1.84
CA ILE A 111 -0.15 3.70 -1.82
C ILE A 111 0.80 3.60 -0.63
N VAL A 112 2.10 3.65 -0.88
CA VAL A 112 3.15 3.49 0.11
C VAL A 112 3.94 4.80 0.17
N PRO A 113 3.80 5.60 1.24
CA PRO A 113 4.65 6.75 1.47
C PRO A 113 6.12 6.35 1.62
N ASN A 114 7.02 7.30 1.41
CA ASN A 114 8.44 7.11 1.70
C ASN A 114 8.67 7.14 3.23
N ASP A 115 9.86 6.80 3.71
CA ASP A 115 10.09 6.66 5.16
C ASP A 115 9.91 7.97 5.95
N CYS A 116 9.99 9.11 5.28
CA CYS A 116 9.72 10.42 5.85
C CYS A 116 8.23 10.75 5.97
N GLU A 117 7.36 10.05 5.26
CA GLU A 117 5.92 10.32 5.26
C GLU A 117 5.09 9.10 5.71
N ASN A 118 5.71 7.99 6.15
CA ASN A 118 5.00 6.76 6.54
C ASN A 118 4.59 6.70 8.04
N GLY A 119 5.04 7.67 8.85
CA GLY A 119 4.74 7.75 10.29
C GLY A 119 5.67 6.95 11.21
N HIS A 120 6.68 6.27 10.65
CA HIS A 120 7.70 5.51 11.37
C HIS A 120 8.95 6.35 11.66
N ASP A 121 9.56 6.95 10.63
CA ASP A 121 10.87 7.61 10.75
C ASP A 121 10.77 9.14 10.76
N PRO A 122 11.38 9.82 11.74
CA PRO A 122 11.47 11.28 11.71
C PRO A 122 12.54 11.71 10.71
N CYS A 123 12.14 12.15 9.52
CA CYS A 123 13.09 12.78 8.61
C CYS A 123 13.36 14.24 9.05
N GLY A 124 14.55 14.47 9.62
CA GLY A 124 14.97 15.77 10.12
C GLY A 124 14.48 16.05 11.54
N THR A 125 13.87 17.21 11.76
CA THR A 125 13.40 17.65 13.10
C THR A 125 11.88 17.54 13.26
N ASP A 126 11.19 17.04 12.26
CA ASP A 126 9.74 16.99 12.23
C ASP A 126 9.22 15.78 13.03
N ASN A 127 8.01 15.89 13.56
CA ASN A 127 7.32 14.77 14.18
C ASN A 127 6.82 13.82 13.08
N GLN A 128 7.25 12.55 13.09
CA GLN A 128 6.85 11.50 12.15
C GLN A 128 5.33 11.42 11.94
N PHE A 129 4.53 11.55 13.01
CA PHE A 129 3.06 11.51 12.91
C PHE A 129 2.49 12.76 12.23
N GLY A 130 3.13 13.91 12.42
CA GLY A 130 2.76 15.15 11.73
C GLY A 130 3.11 15.10 10.24
N GLN A 131 4.20 14.41 9.86
CA GLN A 131 4.54 14.18 8.46
C GLN A 131 3.51 13.26 7.80
N PHE A 132 3.13 12.15 8.44
CA PHE A 132 2.09 11.27 7.91
C PHE A 132 0.71 11.95 7.84
N ASP A 133 0.34 12.75 8.84
CA ASP A 133 -0.90 13.55 8.79
C ASP A 133 -0.87 14.55 7.62
N ALA A 134 0.26 15.20 7.35
CA ALA A 134 0.43 16.07 6.20
C ALA A 134 0.36 15.32 4.85
N PHE A 135 0.87 14.08 4.79
CA PHE A 135 0.72 13.21 3.63
C PHE A 135 -0.77 12.89 3.39
N LEU A 136 -1.50 12.43 4.42
CA LEU A 136 -2.92 12.11 4.31
C LEU A 136 -3.76 13.33 3.92
N GLN A 137 -3.51 14.49 4.53
CA GLN A 137 -4.20 15.74 4.19
C GLN A 137 -3.96 16.17 2.74
N ARG A 138 -2.81 15.81 2.16
CA ARG A 138 -2.47 16.12 0.77
C ARG A 138 -3.09 15.12 -0.19
N GLU A 139 -3.03 13.83 0.09
CA GLU A 139 -3.38 12.78 -0.87
C GLU A 139 -4.84 12.33 -0.80
N VAL A 140 -5.43 12.20 0.40
CA VAL A 140 -6.81 11.70 0.55
C VAL A 140 -7.83 12.53 -0.24
N PRO A 141 -7.83 13.88 -0.17
CA PRO A 141 -8.80 14.68 -0.95
C PRO A 141 -8.67 14.51 -2.47
N LYS A 142 -7.45 14.26 -2.98
CA LYS A 142 -7.22 14.02 -4.41
C LYS A 142 -7.78 12.67 -4.85
N ILE A 143 -7.64 11.66 -3.97
CA ILE A 143 -8.20 10.32 -4.20
C ILE A 143 -9.72 10.41 -4.22
N GLU A 144 -10.33 11.02 -3.21
CA GLU A 144 -11.79 11.18 -3.11
C GLU A 144 -12.38 11.97 -4.28
N ALA A 145 -11.64 12.93 -4.83
CA ALA A 145 -12.06 13.72 -5.98
C ALA A 145 -11.84 13.02 -7.34
N SER A 146 -11.15 11.88 -7.36
CA SER A 146 -10.81 11.19 -8.62
C SER A 146 -12.05 10.55 -9.27
N PRO A 147 -12.13 10.48 -10.61
CA PRO A 147 -13.24 9.82 -11.29
C PRO A 147 -13.39 8.34 -10.92
N ALA A 148 -12.28 7.68 -10.59
CA ALA A 148 -12.24 6.27 -10.23
C ALA A 148 -12.78 5.99 -8.82
N PHE A 149 -12.76 6.97 -7.91
CA PHE A 149 -13.30 6.80 -6.56
C PHE A 149 -14.83 6.70 -6.55
N GLY A 150 -15.50 7.44 -7.44
CA GLY A 150 -16.92 7.26 -7.71
C GLY A 150 -17.82 7.34 -6.48
N SER A 151 -18.91 6.58 -6.50
CA SER A 151 -19.90 6.51 -5.42
C SER A 151 -19.74 5.28 -4.52
N ASP A 152 -18.78 4.42 -4.83
CA ASP A 152 -18.54 3.12 -4.20
C ASP A 152 -17.09 2.93 -3.73
N GLY A 153 -16.25 3.95 -3.89
CA GLY A 153 -14.86 3.93 -3.45
C GLY A 153 -14.70 3.82 -1.94
N VAL A 154 -13.60 3.16 -1.53
CA VAL A 154 -13.18 3.05 -0.14
C VAL A 154 -11.67 3.23 -0.05
N ILE A 155 -11.23 4.04 0.90
CA ILE A 155 -9.83 4.21 1.31
C ILE A 155 -9.68 3.49 2.64
N PHE A 156 -8.70 2.59 2.71
CA PHE A 156 -8.22 2.04 3.98
C PHE A 156 -6.90 2.70 4.34
N VAL A 157 -6.80 3.20 5.58
CA VAL A 157 -5.54 3.73 6.14
C VAL A 157 -5.12 2.81 7.27
N THR A 158 -3.92 2.24 7.17
CA THR A 158 -3.38 1.31 8.18
C THR A 158 -1.86 1.41 8.23
N TYR A 159 -1.26 0.73 9.20
CA TYR A 159 0.20 0.57 9.32
C TYR A 159 0.53 -0.91 9.12
N ASP A 160 1.69 -1.20 8.56
CA ASP A 160 2.19 -2.57 8.35
C ASP A 160 2.65 -3.23 9.66
N GLU A 161 3.14 -2.41 10.60
CA GLU A 161 3.51 -2.85 11.94
C GLU A 161 3.11 -1.87 13.04
N GLY A 162 3.03 -2.39 14.27
CA GLY A 162 2.82 -1.56 15.45
C GLY A 162 4.13 -0.98 15.98
N ALA A 163 4.01 -0.14 17.01
CA ALA A 163 5.16 0.62 17.52
C ALA A 163 6.30 -0.26 18.09
N ASP A 164 7.50 0.29 18.17
CA ASP A 164 8.65 -0.48 18.63
C ASP A 164 8.70 -0.73 20.15
N LYS A 165 9.69 -1.46 20.68
CA LYS A 165 9.86 -1.49 22.16
C LYS A 165 10.24 -0.07 22.66
N PRO A 166 9.75 0.38 23.83
CA PRO A 166 9.07 -0.39 24.89
C PRO A 166 7.54 -0.30 24.87
N TYR A 167 6.89 0.04 23.75
CA TYR A 167 5.44 0.21 23.72
C TYR A 167 4.71 -1.14 24.01
N PRO A 168 3.81 -1.20 25.01
CA PRO A 168 3.21 -2.45 25.46
C PRO A 168 2.23 -3.06 24.45
N ASN A 169 1.58 -2.24 23.63
CA ASN A 169 0.63 -2.65 22.60
C ASN A 169 1.24 -2.63 21.19
N ARG A 170 2.53 -2.95 21.09
CA ARG A 170 3.37 -2.91 19.87
C ARG A 170 2.91 -3.75 18.68
N PHE A 171 1.89 -4.57 18.83
CA PHE A 171 1.37 -5.42 17.76
C PHE A 171 0.03 -4.93 17.20
N ASN A 172 -0.50 -3.84 17.76
CA ASN A 172 -1.74 -3.24 17.28
C ASN A 172 -1.42 -2.11 16.31
N VAL A 173 -2.17 -2.07 15.22
CA VAL A 173 -2.13 -1.00 14.21
C VAL A 173 -3.50 -0.34 14.10
N LEU A 174 -3.50 0.91 13.64
CA LEU A 174 -4.73 1.57 13.20
C LEU A 174 -5.26 0.87 11.95
N LEU A 175 -6.59 0.75 11.84
CA LEU A 175 -7.27 0.52 10.57
C LEU A 175 -8.45 1.48 10.52
N ASP A 176 -8.37 2.44 9.61
CA ASP A 176 -9.46 3.36 9.30
C ASP A 176 -10.02 3.04 7.91
N ALA A 177 -11.30 3.30 7.71
CA ALA A 177 -12.00 3.12 6.44
C ALA A 177 -12.82 4.38 6.15
N ILE A 178 -12.62 4.96 4.97
CA ILE A 178 -13.24 6.23 4.56
C ILE A 178 -13.80 6.06 3.15
N GLY A 179 -15.00 6.58 2.90
CA GLY A 179 -15.57 6.64 1.55
C GLY A 179 -17.09 6.56 1.53
N PRO A 180 -17.71 6.77 0.35
CA PRO A 180 -19.16 6.74 0.19
C PRO A 180 -19.78 5.37 0.44
N ALA A 181 -19.05 4.28 0.20
CA ALA A 181 -19.51 2.94 0.55
C ALA A 181 -19.36 2.62 2.04
N VAL A 182 -18.66 3.45 2.83
CA VAL A 182 -18.38 3.18 4.24
C VAL A 182 -19.55 3.62 5.14
N HIS A 183 -20.03 2.72 6.01
CA HIS A 183 -20.93 3.05 7.10
C HIS A 183 -20.24 3.94 8.14
N PRO A 184 -20.69 5.19 8.33
CA PRO A 184 -20.03 6.11 9.26
C PRO A 184 -20.31 5.74 10.72
N GLY A 185 -19.38 6.09 11.60
CA GLY A 185 -19.56 5.98 13.05
C GLY A 185 -19.43 4.57 13.63
N VAL A 186 -18.83 3.64 12.87
CA VAL A 186 -18.47 2.31 13.37
C VAL A 186 -17.10 2.38 14.02
N TYR A 187 -17.02 2.06 15.32
CA TYR A 187 -15.78 2.12 16.09
C TYR A 187 -15.56 0.83 16.88
N GLY A 188 -14.37 0.23 16.72
CA GLY A 188 -13.88 -0.85 17.56
C GLY A 188 -14.87 -2.01 17.75
N GLY A 189 -14.80 -2.68 18.92
CA GLY A 189 -15.77 -3.69 19.34
C GLY A 189 -15.59 -5.09 18.73
N THR A 190 -14.84 -5.22 17.65
CA THR A 190 -14.48 -6.52 17.06
C THR A 190 -13.08 -6.93 17.54
N PRO A 191 -12.96 -7.98 18.37
CA PRO A 191 -11.65 -8.44 18.83
C PRO A 191 -10.89 -9.17 17.71
N ASN A 192 -9.56 -9.21 17.82
CA ASN A 192 -8.67 -10.03 16.99
C ASN A 192 -8.73 -9.75 15.48
N LEU A 193 -8.92 -8.48 15.09
CA LEU A 193 -8.66 -8.04 13.72
C LEU A 193 -7.16 -8.12 13.42
N SER A 194 -6.82 -8.47 12.19
CA SER A 194 -5.43 -8.54 11.69
C SER A 194 -5.38 -8.08 10.23
N HIS A 195 -4.18 -8.01 9.64
CA HIS A 195 -4.06 -7.76 8.19
C HIS A 195 -4.80 -8.81 7.34
N TYR A 196 -4.97 -10.03 7.83
CA TYR A 196 -5.81 -11.02 7.14
C TYR A 196 -7.30 -10.66 7.15
N SER A 197 -7.77 -9.87 8.12
CA SER A 197 -9.14 -9.33 8.12
C SER A 197 -9.32 -8.31 7.00
N LEU A 198 -8.32 -7.44 6.77
CA LEU A 198 -8.31 -6.50 5.65
C LEU A 198 -8.20 -7.22 4.31
N LEU A 199 -7.31 -8.21 4.19
CA LEU A 199 -7.19 -9.03 2.98
C LEU A 199 -8.51 -9.74 2.66
N ARG A 200 -9.15 -10.35 3.66
CA ARG A 200 -10.47 -10.96 3.51
C ARG A 200 -11.50 -9.96 2.99
N ALA A 201 -11.54 -8.74 3.52
CA ALA A 201 -12.47 -7.72 3.06
C ALA A 201 -12.24 -7.35 1.59
N ILE A 202 -10.97 -7.20 1.17
CA ILE A 202 -10.60 -6.96 -0.24
C ILE A 202 -11.05 -8.14 -1.12
N GLU A 203 -10.78 -9.37 -0.71
CA GLU A 203 -11.15 -10.58 -1.44
C GLU A 203 -12.68 -10.72 -1.56
N ASP A 204 -13.42 -10.45 -0.48
CA ASP A 204 -14.89 -10.42 -0.47
C ASP A 204 -15.43 -9.36 -1.45
N SER A 205 -14.88 -8.14 -1.46
CA SER A 205 -15.30 -7.05 -2.35
C SER A 205 -15.13 -7.38 -3.83
N PHE A 206 -14.09 -8.13 -4.19
CA PHE A 206 -13.81 -8.50 -5.58
C PHE A 206 -14.30 -9.90 -5.97
N GLY A 207 -14.90 -10.66 -5.02
CA GLY A 207 -15.32 -12.03 -5.24
C GLY A 207 -14.16 -13.00 -5.48
N LEU A 208 -13.01 -12.76 -4.84
CA LEU A 208 -11.80 -13.56 -4.97
C LEU A 208 -11.77 -14.71 -3.96
N PRO A 209 -11.06 -15.82 -4.25
CA PRO A 209 -10.84 -16.86 -3.26
C PRO A 209 -9.85 -16.40 -2.17
N TYR A 210 -10.05 -16.84 -0.94
CA TYR A 210 -9.23 -16.40 0.20
C TYR A 210 -7.79 -16.90 0.17
N LEU A 211 -6.83 -16.01 0.41
CA LEU A 211 -5.40 -16.30 0.53
C LEU A 211 -4.93 -16.39 1.98
N GLY A 212 -3.96 -17.26 2.23
CA GLY A 212 -3.31 -17.39 3.54
C GLY A 212 -4.31 -17.55 4.70
N GLY A 213 -4.21 -16.68 5.70
CA GLY A 213 -5.08 -16.66 6.88
C GLY A 213 -6.45 -16.01 6.66
N ALA A 214 -6.75 -15.43 5.50
CA ALA A 214 -7.94 -14.62 5.27
C ALA A 214 -9.25 -15.41 5.49
N ALA A 215 -9.31 -16.68 5.05
CA ALA A 215 -10.49 -17.53 5.23
C ALA A 215 -10.89 -17.72 6.71
N SER A 216 -9.90 -17.73 7.61
CA SER A 216 -10.08 -17.92 9.05
C SER A 216 -10.10 -16.61 9.84
N ALA A 217 -9.74 -15.49 9.20
CA ALA A 217 -9.69 -14.19 9.87
C ALA A 217 -11.10 -13.72 10.23
N GLN A 218 -11.20 -12.99 11.34
CA GLN A 218 -12.42 -12.30 11.69
C GLN A 218 -12.75 -11.30 10.57
N PRO A 219 -13.97 -11.32 10.01
CA PRO A 219 -14.36 -10.31 9.03
C PRO A 219 -14.34 -8.94 9.69
N LEU A 220 -14.05 -7.91 8.90
CA LEU A 220 -14.30 -6.55 9.35
C LEU A 220 -15.80 -6.41 9.65
N PRO A 221 -16.20 -5.63 10.68
CA PRO A 221 -17.61 -5.32 10.91
C PRO A 221 -18.22 -4.76 9.63
N PRO A 222 -19.55 -4.82 9.41
CA PRO A 222 -20.15 -4.31 8.17
C PRO A 222 -19.70 -2.87 7.91
N ILE A 223 -18.73 -2.71 7.02
CA ILE A 223 -18.17 -1.42 6.62
C ILE A 223 -18.88 -0.95 5.37
N PHE A 224 -19.31 -1.87 4.49
CA PHE A 224 -19.96 -1.55 3.23
C PHE A 224 -21.47 -1.44 3.40
N GLY A 225 -22.06 -0.35 2.88
CA GLY A 225 -23.50 -0.06 2.85
C GLY A 225 -24.14 -0.17 1.47
#